data_AF-A0A352A9U1-F1
#
_entry.id   AF-A0A352A9U1-F1
#
_cell.length_a   1.000
_cell.length_b   1.000
_cell.length_c   1.000
_cell.angle_alpha   90.00
_cell.angle_beta   90.00
_cell.angle_gamma   90.00
#
_symmetry.space_group_name_H-M   'P 1'
#
loop_
_entity.id
_entity.type
_entity.pdbx_description
1 polymer ?
#
loop_
_entity_poly.entity_id
_entity_poly.type
_entity_poly.pdbx_seq_one_letter_code
_entity_poly.pdbx_strand_id
1 'polypeptide(L)'
;MKKNIINILFYAFGVFFIIYYFTLTAAMGSITFSKYLLLGGVFLCIFGFINQTLYKNEVYKKIIKVIKPLFIVGLTIFVLTELAIIGFSFQKNIDKADYTIVLGAGIRGETMTVTLKQRVDAAIEYANLNEDYGYIVVTGGQGPGESITEAEAMKRHLVKNEIEDERVIKEEHATDTYENLEFSKEIIEKHSGKKIDELNIKVITSGFHLLRS
;
A
#
# COMPACT_ATOMS: atom_id res chain seq x y z
N MET A 1 16.74 7.77 39.32
CA MET A 1 16.54 8.52 38.05
C MET A 1 16.26 7.65 36.83
N LYS A 2 17.14 6.70 36.42
CA LYS A 2 16.95 5.91 35.17
C LYS A 2 15.63 5.10 35.06
N LYS A 3 15.03 4.65 36.18
CA LYS A 3 13.76 3.88 36.17
C LYS A 3 12.52 4.72 35.84
N ASN A 4 12.47 5.97 36.30
CA ASN A 4 11.32 6.84 36.05
C ASN A 4 11.24 7.23 34.57
N ILE A 5 12.40 7.42 33.93
CA ILE A 5 12.50 7.75 32.50
C ILE A 5 11.88 6.65 31.62
N ILE A 6 12.13 5.37 31.95
CA ILE A 6 11.60 4.25 31.16
C ILE A 6 10.07 4.16 31.26
N ASN A 7 9.50 4.35 32.45
CA ASN A 7 8.05 4.37 32.60
C ASN A 7 7.42 5.56 31.89
N ILE A 8 8.06 6.73 31.95
CA ILE A 8 7.63 7.92 31.19
C ILE A 8 7.61 7.62 29.69
N LEU A 9 8.62 6.91 29.16
CA LEU A 9 8.65 6.50 27.75
C LEU A 9 7.49 5.56 27.40
N PHE A 10 7.18 4.57 28.24
CA PHE A 10 6.03 3.68 27.99
C PHE A 10 4.71 4.44 27.97
N TYR A 11 4.50 5.38 28.89
CA TYR A 11 3.31 6.23 28.87
C TYR A 11 3.28 7.15 27.65
N ALA A 12 4.41 7.76 27.29
CA ALA A 12 4.49 8.65 26.13
C ALA A 12 4.16 7.91 24.83
N PHE A 13 4.76 6.74 24.59
CA PHE A 13 4.46 5.92 23.41
C PHE A 13 3.04 5.36 23.45
N GLY A 14 2.56 4.94 24.62
CA GLY A 14 1.19 4.45 24.80
C GLY A 14 0.14 5.50 24.45
N VAL A 15 0.28 6.72 25.00
CA VAL A 15 -0.58 7.87 24.69
C VAL A 15 -0.47 8.27 23.23
N PHE A 16 0.74 8.29 22.66
CA PHE A 16 0.96 8.58 21.24
C PHE A 16 0.18 7.62 20.33
N PHE A 17 0.26 6.30 20.56
CA PHE A 17 -0.49 5.33 19.75
C PHE A 17 -2.00 5.44 19.91
N ILE A 18 -2.49 5.76 21.11
CA ILE A 18 -3.93 5.98 21.34
C ILE A 18 -4.41 7.22 20.58
N ILE A 19 -3.68 8.35 20.66
CA ILE A 19 -4.03 9.57 19.92
C ILE A 19 -3.98 9.30 18.42
N TYR A 20 -2.93 8.64 17.94
CA TYR A 20 -2.75 8.34 16.53
C TYR A 20 -3.86 7.43 15.97
N TYR A 21 -4.35 6.48 16.77
CA TYR A 21 -5.54 5.68 16.41
C TYR A 21 -6.77 6.56 16.16
N PHE A 22 -7.06 7.50 17.06
CA PHE A 22 -8.23 8.37 16.92
C PHE A 22 -8.10 9.31 15.72
N THR A 23 -6.90 9.85 15.46
CA THR A 23 -6.66 10.71 14.29
C THR A 23 -6.82 9.93 12.99
N LEU A 24 -6.26 8.71 12.90
CA LEU A 24 -6.41 7.86 11.71
C LEU A 24 -7.87 7.47 11.46
N THR A 25 -8.58 7.07 12.51
CA THR A 25 -9.98 6.67 12.39
C THR A 25 -10.88 7.84 11.97
N ALA A 26 -10.60 9.05 12.48
CA ALA A 26 -11.33 10.25 12.08
C ALA A 26 -11.04 10.64 10.62
N ALA A 27 -9.81 10.47 10.15
CA ALA A 27 -9.41 10.86 8.80
C ALA A 27 -9.81 9.85 7.71
N MET A 28 -9.71 8.54 8.00
CA MET A 28 -9.81 7.47 6.99
C MET A 28 -10.91 6.44 7.29
N GLY A 29 -11.65 6.61 8.39
CA GLY A 29 -12.58 5.59 8.89
C GLY A 29 -11.87 4.44 9.62
N SER A 30 -12.64 3.46 10.11
CA SER A 30 -12.09 2.33 10.87
C SER A 30 -11.31 1.37 9.98
N ILE A 31 -9.99 1.52 9.93
CA ILE A 31 -9.07 0.56 9.30
C ILE A 31 -8.73 -0.53 10.32
N THR A 32 -8.78 -1.82 9.94
CA THR A 32 -8.50 -2.96 10.83
C THR A 32 -7.15 -2.83 11.55
N PHE A 33 -6.12 -2.33 10.83
CA PHE A 33 -4.78 -2.09 11.37
C PHE A 33 -4.78 -1.12 12.57
N SER A 34 -5.59 -0.06 12.50
CA SER A 34 -5.64 0.99 13.52
C SER A 34 -6.04 0.45 14.91
N LYS A 35 -6.88 -0.60 14.97
CA LYS A 35 -7.30 -1.24 16.22
C LYS A 35 -6.13 -1.88 16.99
N TYR A 36 -5.13 -2.39 16.28
CA TYR A 36 -3.94 -2.95 16.91
C TYR A 36 -3.05 -1.86 17.53
N LEU A 37 -3.05 -0.65 16.97
CA LEU A 37 -2.35 0.50 17.56
C LEU A 37 -3.01 0.93 18.88
N LEU A 38 -4.35 0.93 18.95
CA LEU A 38 -5.08 1.19 20.19
C LEU A 38 -4.76 0.14 21.25
N LEU A 39 -4.84 -1.15 20.90
CA LEU A 39 -4.52 -2.26 21.81
C LEU A 39 -3.07 -2.18 22.31
N GLY A 40 -2.12 -1.92 21.42
CA GLY A 40 -0.71 -1.72 21.77
C GLY A 40 -0.50 -0.52 22.70
N GLY A 41 -1.16 0.60 22.43
CA GLY A 41 -1.08 1.81 23.26
C GLY A 41 -1.62 1.59 24.67
N VAL A 42 -2.78 0.94 24.80
CA VAL A 42 -3.37 0.56 26.10
C VAL A 42 -2.45 -0.41 26.84
N PHE A 43 -1.91 -1.42 26.14
CA PHE A 43 -0.97 -2.37 26.72
C PHE A 43 0.28 -1.69 27.29
N LEU A 44 0.87 -0.73 26.58
CA LEU A 44 2.05 0.02 27.05
C LEU A 44 1.75 0.84 28.31
N CYS A 45 0.58 1.47 28.39
CA CYS A 45 0.16 2.20 29.59
C CYS A 45 -0.05 1.27 30.80
N ILE A 46 -0.72 0.13 30.60
CA ILE A 46 -0.91 -0.89 31.64
C ILE A 46 0.44 -1.44 32.10
N PHE A 47 1.32 -1.75 31.15
CA PHE A 47 2.66 -2.26 31.44
C PHE A 47 3.50 -1.23 32.21
N GLY A 48 3.43 0.05 31.85
CA GLY A 48 4.06 1.14 32.61
C GLY A 48 3.59 1.19 34.07
N PHE A 49 2.28 1.04 34.29
CA PHE A 49 1.67 1.04 35.62
C PHE A 49 2.06 -0.19 36.45
N ILE A 50 2.01 -1.39 35.86
CA ILE A 50 2.47 -2.63 36.50
C ILE A 50 3.95 -2.53 36.85
N ASN A 51 4.76 -2.01 35.92
CA ASN A 51 6.20 -1.85 36.13
C ASN A 51 6.53 -0.82 37.21
N GLN A 52 5.69 0.20 37.43
CA GLN A 52 5.83 1.12 38.56
C GLN A 52 5.46 0.47 39.90
N THR A 53 4.40 -0.34 39.91
CA THR A 53 3.82 -0.92 41.13
C THR A 53 4.59 -2.15 41.62
N LEU A 54 4.95 -3.06 40.72
CA LEU A 54 5.53 -4.36 41.05
C LEU A 54 7.06 -4.39 40.99
N TYR A 55 7.73 -3.27 40.68
CA TYR A 55 9.19 -3.24 40.56
C TYR A 55 9.93 -3.70 41.83
N LYS A 56 9.31 -3.54 43.00
CA LYS A 56 9.90 -3.95 44.28
C LYS A 56 9.92 -5.47 44.47
N ASN A 57 9.10 -6.22 43.72
CA ASN A 57 9.01 -7.67 43.82
C ASN A 57 10.19 -8.37 43.08
N GLU A 58 10.92 -9.24 43.78
CA GLU A 58 12.10 -9.93 43.23
C GLU A 58 11.78 -10.91 42.09
N VAL A 59 10.60 -11.55 42.11
CA VAL A 59 10.15 -12.45 41.03
C VAL A 59 9.87 -11.63 39.77
N TYR A 60 9.19 -10.50 39.91
CA TYR A 60 8.91 -9.59 38.80
C TYR A 60 10.20 -9.06 38.15
N LYS A 61 11.22 -8.70 38.96
CA LYS A 61 12.53 -8.29 38.44
C LYS A 61 13.23 -9.37 37.61
N LYS A 62 13.15 -10.65 38.02
CA LYS A 62 13.72 -11.76 37.26
C LYS A 62 13.01 -11.95 35.92
N ILE A 63 11.67 -11.90 35.93
CA ILE A 63 10.84 -12.04 34.73
C ILE A 63 11.13 -10.89 33.73
N ILE A 64 11.11 -9.63 34.20
CA ILE A 64 11.29 -8.46 33.32
C ILE A 64 12.69 -8.41 32.71
N LYS A 65 13.71 -8.97 33.40
CA LYS A 65 15.08 -9.05 32.90
C LYS A 65 15.20 -9.94 31.66
N VAL A 66 14.30 -10.91 31.49
CA VAL A 66 14.22 -11.80 30.31
C VAL A 66 13.27 -11.26 29.26
N ILE A 67 12.09 -10.76 29.66
CA ILE A 67 11.09 -10.24 28.71
C ILE A 67 11.57 -8.96 28.03
N LYS A 68 12.25 -8.07 28.75
CA LYS A 68 12.71 -6.78 28.21
C LYS A 68 13.64 -6.91 26.99
N PRO A 69 14.73 -7.72 27.01
CA PRO A 69 15.56 -7.88 25.82
C PRO A 69 14.79 -8.53 24.67
N LEU A 70 13.90 -9.49 24.93
CA LEU A 70 13.05 -10.10 23.88
C LEU A 70 12.15 -9.06 23.21
N PHE A 71 11.51 -8.19 23.99
CA PHE A 71 10.70 -7.10 23.48
C PHE A 71 11.54 -6.10 22.64
N ILE A 72 12.74 -5.74 23.11
CA ILE A 72 13.64 -4.83 22.37
C ILE A 72 14.09 -5.47 21.05
N VAL A 73 14.39 -6.77 21.04
CA VAL A 73 14.74 -7.49 19.81
C VAL A 73 13.55 -7.49 18.83
N GLY A 74 12.34 -7.82 19.32
CA GLY A 74 11.13 -7.80 18.50
C GLY A 74 10.82 -6.41 17.92
N LEU A 75 10.94 -5.36 18.75
CA LEU A 75 10.75 -3.97 18.29
C LEU A 75 11.82 -3.56 17.28
N THR A 76 13.08 -3.95 17.49
CA THR A 76 14.17 -3.68 16.54
C THR A 76 13.88 -4.35 15.19
N ILE A 77 13.49 -5.62 15.19
CA ILE A 77 13.14 -6.35 13.95
C ILE A 77 11.99 -5.64 13.25
N PHE A 78 10.92 -5.31 13.98
CA PHE A 78 9.77 -4.59 13.45
C PHE A 78 10.17 -3.26 12.80
N VAL A 79 10.94 -2.43 13.50
CA VAL A 79 11.41 -1.14 12.98
C VAL A 79 12.28 -1.32 11.74
N LEU A 80 13.18 -2.31 11.73
CA LEU A 80 14.01 -2.59 10.55
C LEU A 80 13.18 -3.06 9.36
N THR A 81 12.16 -3.90 9.57
CA THR A 81 11.24 -4.30 8.50
C THR A 81 10.42 -3.13 7.99
N GLU A 82 9.90 -2.26 8.84
CA GLU A 82 9.18 -1.06 8.41
C GLU A 82 10.08 -0.10 7.64
N LEU A 83 11.31 0.15 8.12
CA LEU A 83 12.30 0.96 7.41
C LEU A 83 12.69 0.36 6.05
N ALA A 84 12.82 -0.97 5.98
CA ALA A 84 13.04 -1.65 4.71
C ALA A 84 11.85 -1.46 3.78
N ILE A 85 10.61 -1.70 4.25
CA ILE A 85 9.38 -1.52 3.47
C ILE A 85 9.28 -0.09 2.96
N ILE A 86 9.51 0.91 3.81
CA ILE A 86 9.48 2.34 3.45
C ILE A 86 10.61 2.66 2.46
N GLY A 87 11.83 2.17 2.69
CA GLY A 87 12.97 2.39 1.81
C GLY A 87 12.78 1.79 0.42
N PHE A 88 12.21 0.58 0.35
CA PHE A 88 11.80 -0.05 -0.90
C PHE A 88 10.63 0.70 -1.54
N SER A 89 9.66 1.14 -0.75
CA SER A 89 8.55 1.97 -1.22
C SER A 89 9.04 3.19 -2.04
N PHE A 90 10.11 3.86 -1.63
CA PHE A 90 10.61 5.01 -2.42
C PHE A 90 11.39 4.66 -3.71
N GLN A 91 11.64 3.39 -4.03
CA GLN A 91 12.27 3.02 -5.29
C GLN A 91 11.25 3.08 -6.43
N LYS A 92 11.23 4.22 -7.13
CA LYS A 92 10.54 4.34 -8.42
C LYS A 92 11.33 3.54 -9.45
N ASN A 93 10.75 2.47 -9.98
CA ASN A 93 11.27 1.87 -11.19
C ASN A 93 10.89 2.79 -12.37
N ILE A 94 11.85 3.62 -12.81
CA ILE A 94 11.68 4.59 -13.90
C ILE A 94 12.06 3.94 -15.25
N ASP A 95 12.44 2.66 -15.27
CA ASP A 95 12.87 2.02 -16.49
C ASP A 95 11.75 2.05 -17.53
N LYS A 96 12.17 2.22 -18.80
CA LYS A 96 11.29 2.20 -19.96
C LYS A 96 10.62 0.83 -20.06
N ALA A 97 9.32 0.84 -20.29
CA ALA A 97 8.49 -0.32 -20.46
C ALA A 97 7.82 -0.22 -21.83
N ASP A 98 7.75 -1.33 -22.55
CA ASP A 98 7.01 -1.42 -23.79
C ASP A 98 5.50 -1.31 -23.51
N TYR A 99 5.06 -1.86 -22.37
CA TYR A 99 3.67 -1.80 -21.90
C TYR A 99 3.60 -1.59 -20.38
N THR A 100 2.68 -0.73 -19.96
CA THR A 100 2.29 -0.53 -18.56
C THR A 100 0.85 -0.97 -18.34
N ILE A 101 0.64 -2.01 -17.55
CA ILE A 101 -0.67 -2.54 -17.19
C ILE A 101 -1.17 -1.84 -15.91
N VAL A 102 -2.37 -1.27 -15.94
CA VAL A 102 -3.04 -0.66 -14.78
C VAL A 102 -4.26 -1.51 -14.42
N LEU A 103 -4.18 -2.19 -13.28
CA LEU A 103 -5.24 -3.06 -12.78
C LEU A 103 -6.40 -2.25 -12.16
N GLY A 104 -7.61 -2.79 -12.29
CA GLY A 104 -8.81 -2.31 -11.64
C GLY A 104 -8.83 -2.39 -10.11
N ALA A 105 -9.52 -1.45 -9.46
CA ALA A 105 -9.70 -1.35 -8.01
C ALA A 105 -11.11 -0.86 -7.60
N GLY A 106 -12.09 -0.95 -8.51
CA GLY A 106 -13.48 -0.55 -8.31
C GLY A 106 -13.76 0.91 -8.62
N ILE A 107 -14.99 1.16 -9.10
CA ILE A 107 -15.61 2.48 -9.22
C ILE A 107 -16.95 2.55 -8.46
N ARG A 108 -17.51 3.76 -8.35
CA ARG A 108 -18.85 4.02 -7.80
C ARG A 108 -19.62 4.86 -8.80
N GLY A 109 -20.60 4.26 -9.49
CA GLY A 109 -21.19 4.88 -10.67
C GLY A 109 -20.11 5.03 -11.75
N GLU A 110 -19.66 6.26 -11.99
CA GLU A 110 -18.52 6.56 -12.89
C GLU A 110 -17.26 7.06 -12.15
N THR A 111 -17.33 7.21 -10.81
CA THR A 111 -16.24 7.80 -10.04
C THR A 111 -15.28 6.72 -9.55
N MET A 112 -14.00 6.85 -9.90
CA MET A 112 -12.94 5.96 -9.41
C MET A 112 -12.83 5.96 -7.89
N THR A 113 -12.58 4.79 -7.29
CA THR A 113 -12.14 4.73 -5.89
C THR A 113 -10.80 5.44 -5.72
N VAL A 114 -10.45 5.80 -4.47
CA VAL A 114 -9.17 6.43 -4.15
C VAL A 114 -8.00 5.56 -4.65
N THR A 115 -8.08 4.24 -4.47
CA THR A 115 -7.06 3.30 -4.91
C THR A 115 -6.93 3.29 -6.43
N LEU A 116 -8.03 3.23 -7.18
CA LEU A 116 -7.99 3.22 -8.64
C LEU A 116 -7.42 4.53 -9.17
N LYS A 117 -7.85 5.68 -8.64
CA LYS A 117 -7.31 6.99 -9.02
C LYS A 117 -5.81 7.07 -8.78
N GLN A 118 -5.31 6.59 -7.63
CA GLN A 118 -3.87 6.57 -7.34
C GLN A 118 -3.07 5.74 -8.34
N ARG A 119 -3.62 4.62 -8.83
CA ARG A 119 -2.97 3.79 -9.85
C ARG A 119 -2.91 4.51 -11.20
N VAL A 120 -4.00 5.17 -11.60
CA VAL A 120 -4.02 5.95 -12.84
C VAL A 120 -3.09 7.15 -12.75
N ASP A 121 -3.07 7.86 -11.62
CA ASP A 121 -2.16 8.99 -11.39
C ASP A 121 -0.68 8.54 -11.43
N ALA A 122 -0.36 7.33 -10.94
CA ALA A 122 0.98 6.75 -11.07
C ALA A 122 1.37 6.41 -12.52
N ALA A 123 0.40 5.97 -13.33
CA ALA A 123 0.62 5.76 -14.77
C ALA A 123 0.88 7.08 -15.51
N ILE A 124 0.16 8.16 -15.15
CA ILE A 124 0.38 9.52 -15.67
C ILE A 124 1.77 10.01 -15.28
N GLU A 125 2.16 9.85 -14.01
CA GLU A 125 3.50 10.23 -13.54
C GLU A 125 4.59 9.47 -14.31
N TYR A 126 4.42 8.17 -14.52
CA TYR A 126 5.37 7.37 -15.29
C TYR A 126 5.50 7.87 -16.74
N ALA A 127 4.38 8.16 -17.40
CA ALA A 127 4.35 8.67 -18.76
C ALA A 127 5.01 10.05 -18.87
N ASN A 128 4.80 10.93 -17.89
CA ASN A 128 5.41 12.26 -17.87
C ASN A 128 6.93 12.23 -17.61
N LEU A 129 7.43 11.18 -16.93
CA LEU A 129 8.86 11.00 -16.69
C LEU A 129 9.61 10.37 -17.88
N ASN A 130 8.88 9.77 -18.83
CA ASN A 130 9.45 9.03 -19.96
C ASN A 130 8.78 9.45 -21.26
N GLU A 131 9.45 10.22 -22.13
CA GLU A 131 8.91 10.60 -23.45
C GLU A 131 8.50 9.39 -24.32
N ASP A 132 9.10 8.23 -24.06
CA ASP A 132 8.79 6.96 -24.70
C ASP A 132 8.35 5.94 -23.63
N TYR A 133 7.14 6.17 -23.09
CA TYR A 133 6.53 5.36 -22.03
C TYR A 133 5.81 4.09 -22.54
N GLY A 134 5.96 3.79 -23.84
CA GLY A 134 5.27 2.67 -24.48
C GLY A 134 3.75 2.86 -24.54
N TYR A 135 3.03 1.76 -24.35
CA TYR A 135 1.56 1.72 -24.31
C TYR A 135 1.05 1.49 -22.89
N ILE A 136 -0.13 2.01 -22.56
CA ILE A 136 -0.80 1.80 -21.28
C ILE A 136 -2.00 0.90 -21.50
N VAL A 137 -2.01 -0.28 -20.88
CA VAL A 137 -3.14 -1.20 -20.87
C VAL A 137 -3.93 -0.99 -19.58
N VAL A 138 -5.18 -0.55 -19.67
CA VAL A 138 -6.08 -0.41 -18.52
C VAL A 138 -7.05 -1.58 -18.50
N THR A 139 -7.11 -2.33 -17.39
CA THR A 139 -7.84 -3.60 -17.29
C THR A 139 -8.78 -3.61 -16.11
N GLY A 140 -10.02 -4.04 -16.36
CA GLY A 140 -11.08 -4.14 -15.37
C GLY A 140 -12.46 -3.99 -16.01
N GLY A 141 -13.30 -5.01 -15.82
CA GLY A 141 -14.67 -5.05 -16.31
C GLY A 141 -15.64 -4.16 -15.53
N GLN A 142 -16.93 -4.50 -15.60
CA GLN A 142 -18.00 -3.77 -14.91
C GLN A 142 -18.55 -4.59 -13.74
N GLY A 143 -18.43 -4.04 -12.54
CA GLY A 143 -18.94 -4.61 -11.30
C GLY A 143 -20.35 -4.15 -10.92
N PRO A 144 -20.94 -4.74 -9.86
CA PRO A 144 -22.26 -4.34 -9.36
C PRO A 144 -22.28 -2.89 -8.86
N GLY A 145 -23.18 -2.06 -9.41
CA GLY A 145 -23.31 -0.65 -9.01
C GLY A 145 -22.42 0.33 -9.79
N GLU A 146 -21.76 -0.15 -10.85
CA GLU A 146 -20.92 0.63 -11.75
C GLU A 146 -21.71 0.97 -13.03
N SER A 147 -21.54 2.19 -13.55
CA SER A 147 -22.25 2.68 -14.75
C SER A 147 -21.44 2.48 -16.03
N ILE A 148 -20.14 2.30 -15.89
CA ILE A 148 -19.16 2.04 -16.95
C ILE A 148 -18.18 0.96 -16.44
N THR A 149 -17.33 0.42 -17.31
CA THR A 149 -16.23 -0.46 -16.91
C THR A 149 -15.16 0.35 -16.18
N GLU A 150 -14.39 -0.31 -15.31
CA GLU A 150 -13.24 0.34 -14.67
C GLU A 150 -12.22 0.82 -15.72
N ALA A 151 -11.97 0.01 -16.76
CA ALA A 151 -11.07 0.35 -17.86
C ALA A 151 -11.52 1.60 -18.64
N GLU A 152 -12.81 1.79 -18.87
CA GLU A 152 -13.33 3.01 -19.48
C GLU A 152 -13.11 4.24 -18.59
N ALA A 153 -13.37 4.11 -17.28
CA ALA A 153 -13.12 5.19 -16.33
C ALA A 153 -11.63 5.59 -16.30
N MET A 154 -10.73 4.60 -16.32
CA MET A 154 -9.29 4.82 -16.38
C MET A 154 -8.86 5.51 -17.68
N LYS A 155 -9.32 5.03 -18.84
CA LYS A 155 -8.98 5.64 -20.14
C LYS A 155 -9.42 7.10 -20.21
N ARG A 156 -10.65 7.42 -19.81
CA ARG A 156 -11.14 8.81 -19.75
C ARG A 156 -10.25 9.71 -18.89
N HIS A 157 -9.80 9.22 -17.74
CA HIS A 157 -8.94 9.99 -16.85
C HIS A 157 -7.53 10.16 -17.42
N LEU A 158 -6.95 9.14 -18.05
CA LEU A 158 -5.65 9.24 -18.73
C LEU A 158 -5.67 10.29 -19.85
N VAL A 159 -6.66 10.20 -20.75
CA VAL A 159 -6.78 11.11 -21.90
C VAL A 159 -7.05 12.55 -21.44
N LYS A 160 -7.85 12.73 -20.38
CA LYS A 160 -8.06 14.04 -19.75
C LYS A 160 -6.77 14.66 -19.20
N ASN A 161 -5.76 13.85 -18.87
CA ASN A 161 -4.45 14.28 -18.40
C ASN A 161 -3.37 14.15 -19.50
N GLU A 162 -3.75 14.39 -20.76
CA GLU A 162 -2.82 14.55 -21.89
C GLU A 162 -2.05 13.29 -22.30
N ILE A 163 -2.49 12.11 -21.86
CA ILE A 163 -2.01 10.83 -22.41
C ILE A 163 -2.67 10.61 -23.79
N GLU A 164 -1.87 10.24 -24.78
CA GLU A 164 -2.34 9.97 -26.15
C GLU A 164 -3.36 8.83 -26.16
N ASP A 165 -4.56 9.08 -26.69
CA ASP A 165 -5.66 8.09 -26.73
C ASP A 165 -5.26 6.78 -27.43
N GLU A 166 -4.44 6.90 -28.47
CA GLU A 166 -3.89 5.81 -29.28
C GLU A 166 -2.91 4.93 -28.52
N ARG A 167 -2.31 5.45 -27.44
CA ARG A 167 -1.42 4.70 -26.55
C ARG A 167 -2.15 4.04 -25.39
N VAL A 168 -3.46 4.27 -25.22
CA VAL A 168 -4.26 3.65 -24.16
C VAL A 168 -5.13 2.53 -24.71
N ILE A 169 -4.81 1.30 -24.33
CA ILE A 169 -5.49 0.07 -24.71
C ILE A 169 -6.40 -0.36 -23.55
N LYS A 170 -7.67 -0.65 -23.84
CA LYS A 170 -8.63 -1.11 -22.82
C LYS A 170 -8.78 -2.63 -22.86
N GLU A 171 -8.89 -3.21 -21.67
CA GLU A 171 -9.37 -4.56 -21.40
C GLU A 171 -10.60 -4.44 -20.48
N GLU A 172 -11.77 -4.90 -20.93
CA GLU A 172 -13.07 -4.57 -20.32
C GLU A 172 -13.84 -5.81 -19.80
N HIS A 173 -13.21 -6.97 -19.78
CA HIS A 173 -13.84 -8.25 -19.51
C HIS A 173 -13.41 -8.88 -18.17
N ALA A 174 -12.25 -8.50 -17.64
CA ALA A 174 -11.75 -9.10 -16.40
C ALA A 174 -12.66 -8.83 -15.20
N THR A 175 -12.95 -9.89 -14.44
CA THR A 175 -13.74 -9.85 -13.20
C THR A 175 -12.90 -10.11 -11.95
N ASP A 176 -11.70 -10.66 -12.11
CA ASP A 176 -10.74 -10.87 -11.04
C ASP A 176 -9.29 -10.55 -11.45
N THR A 177 -8.37 -10.56 -10.49
CA THR A 177 -6.96 -10.19 -10.72
C THR A 177 -6.23 -11.14 -11.66
N TYR A 178 -6.58 -12.42 -11.71
CA TYR A 178 -5.96 -13.39 -12.61
C TYR A 178 -6.39 -13.11 -14.04
N GLU A 179 -7.69 -12.93 -14.27
CA GLU A 179 -8.24 -12.57 -15.58
C GLU A 179 -7.68 -11.24 -16.09
N ASN A 180 -7.50 -10.24 -15.20
CA ASN A 180 -6.90 -8.96 -15.61
C ASN A 180 -5.51 -9.17 -16.24
N LEU A 181 -4.68 -10.03 -15.65
CA LEU A 181 -3.33 -10.30 -16.15
C LEU A 181 -3.34 -11.18 -17.41
N GLU A 182 -4.20 -12.19 -17.45
CA GLU A 182 -4.34 -13.09 -18.60
C GLU A 182 -4.86 -12.34 -19.83
N PHE A 183 -5.94 -11.58 -19.71
CA PHE A 183 -6.50 -10.82 -20.82
C PHE A 183 -5.59 -9.66 -21.25
N SER A 184 -4.92 -9.01 -20.30
CA SER A 184 -3.90 -8.00 -20.64
C SER A 184 -2.75 -8.63 -21.44
N LYS A 185 -2.28 -9.82 -21.05
CA LYS A 185 -1.24 -10.54 -21.79
C LYS A 185 -1.69 -10.83 -23.22
N GLU A 186 -2.88 -11.40 -23.40
CA GLU A 186 -3.40 -11.72 -24.75
C GLU A 186 -3.49 -10.48 -25.64
N ILE A 187 -3.97 -9.37 -25.08
CA ILE A 187 -4.05 -8.08 -25.78
C ILE A 187 -2.66 -7.57 -26.17
N ILE A 188 -1.69 -7.63 -25.26
CA ILE A 188 -0.32 -7.17 -25.51
C ILE A 188 0.37 -8.01 -26.58
N GLU A 189 0.27 -9.34 -26.49
CA GLU A 189 0.89 -10.24 -27.48
C GLU A 189 0.27 -10.04 -28.86
N LYS A 190 -1.06 -9.85 -28.94
CA LYS A 190 -1.76 -9.54 -30.19
C LYS A 190 -1.39 -8.17 -30.76
N HIS A 191 -1.26 -7.16 -29.91
CA HIS A 191 -0.93 -5.79 -30.32
C HIS A 191 0.54 -5.65 -30.77
N SER A 192 1.46 -6.26 -30.04
CA SER A 192 2.91 -6.20 -30.32
C SER A 192 3.38 -7.18 -31.40
N GLY A 193 2.66 -8.29 -31.60
CA GLY A 193 3.12 -9.42 -32.41
C GLY A 193 4.29 -10.19 -31.81
N LYS A 194 4.62 -9.95 -30.53
CA LYS A 194 5.70 -10.60 -29.78
C LYS A 194 5.14 -11.34 -28.57
N LYS A 195 5.88 -12.32 -28.05
CA LYS A 195 5.52 -12.92 -26.77
C LYS A 195 5.77 -11.95 -25.63
N ILE A 196 5.02 -12.09 -24.54
CA ILE A 196 5.16 -11.22 -23.36
C ILE A 196 6.57 -11.28 -22.75
N ASP A 197 7.25 -12.43 -22.86
CA ASP A 197 8.62 -12.65 -22.36
C ASP A 197 9.69 -11.86 -23.14
N GLU A 198 9.35 -11.30 -24.30
CA GLU A 198 10.23 -10.48 -25.15
C GLU A 198 10.00 -8.97 -24.92
N LEU A 199 9.12 -8.60 -23.99
CA LEU A 199 8.68 -7.24 -23.73
C LEU A 199 8.98 -6.84 -22.29
N ASN A 200 9.29 -5.56 -22.09
CA ASN A 200 9.41 -4.98 -20.76
C ASN A 200 8.02 -4.55 -20.29
N ILE A 201 7.45 -5.29 -19.34
CA ILE A 201 6.10 -5.06 -18.83
C ILE A 201 6.18 -4.46 -17.42
N LYS A 202 5.42 -3.38 -17.20
CA LYS A 202 5.21 -2.77 -15.89
C LYS A 202 3.78 -3.01 -15.43
N VAL A 203 3.56 -3.32 -14.16
CA VAL A 203 2.21 -3.57 -13.61
C VAL A 203 1.92 -2.65 -12.43
N ILE A 204 0.77 -1.98 -12.46
CA ILE A 204 0.27 -1.05 -11.44
C ILE A 204 -1.05 -1.61 -10.88
N THR A 205 -1.04 -2.04 -9.61
CA THR A 205 -2.10 -2.80 -8.91
C THR A 205 -2.30 -2.46 -7.42
N SER A 206 -1.58 -1.51 -6.80
CA SER A 206 -1.96 -0.99 -5.47
C SER A 206 -1.14 0.25 -5.12
N GLY A 207 -1.71 1.14 -4.31
CA GLY A 207 -1.04 2.34 -3.79
C GLY A 207 0.12 2.06 -2.82
N PHE A 208 0.37 0.79 -2.50
CA PHE A 208 1.67 0.33 -2.02
C PHE A 208 2.46 -0.16 -3.22
N HIS A 209 3.36 0.70 -3.68
CA HIS A 209 4.54 0.41 -4.48
C HIS A 209 4.60 -1.01 -5.02
N LEU A 210 4.20 -1.18 -6.28
CA LEU A 210 4.55 -2.41 -6.99
C LEU A 210 5.98 -2.33 -7.47
N LEU A 211 6.86 -2.44 -6.47
CA LEU A 211 8.06 -3.25 -6.55
C LEU A 211 7.63 -4.71 -6.65
N ARG A 212 7.24 -5.12 -7.85
CA ARG A 212 7.53 -6.46 -8.33
C ARG A 212 7.33 -6.53 -9.83
N SER A 213 8.43 -6.35 -10.54
CA SER A 213 8.74 -7.04 -11.80
C SER A 213 10.02 -7.80 -11.53
#